data_AF-A0AAD1X9H8-F1
#
_entry.id   AF-A0AAD1X9H8-F1
#
_cell.length_a   1.000
_cell.length_b   1.000
_cell.length_c   1.000
_cell.angle_alpha   90.00
_cell.angle_beta   90.00
_cell.angle_gamma   90.00
#
_symmetry.space_group_name_H-M   'P 1'
#
loop_
_entity.id
_entity.type
_entity.pdbx_description
1 polymer ?
#
loop_
_entity_poly.entity_id
_entity_poly.type
_entity_poly.pdbx_seq_one_letter_code
_entity_poly.pdbx_strand_id
1 'polypeptide(L)'
;MSTAPDKEVPAGFKILNEGQAWILYHQKDSKRQKTTELEEEKVPQEEEKKAPKKLQKMNRTEKNETRDTVFYNPVQEFNRDLSILCITEYGSQLQQRREKKDCWKGIKVLEALAATGLRSCRYMKEIGVDIQKILSNDWDPEAAELIKKNFAYNDIPEEKTEVTAMDGIDLMYERRKLKDLYDVIDLDPYGTASPFLDSTIQAIENGGLLCVTFTDTAVLCTSKPHVCYYKYDSVATHKKNCHEYALRMVLHTIASIANRYQKQIFPLLSLTADFYIRLFVRIGSEEKSVLHCHDSIINTSYVFQCNGCQNYYLHNVGRSSSKHDKKEKNLTKEEQSKRDHNHNTKYSLNPVSIPTKCEVCDSSMVIGGPIWTGEIHDNGFINSLLERTEDWKHLGTYKRIKKTLEAIQKEMSIGNYPLSMDYDRLNSEIRASSIPKKAIYSAFRSLGYELVQTYYKPNLFKTNAPHKVIYDIFKAWKMKCIEGTEKDITDKCSDIAKSILNKPIEVEPDFEFKSKEIEADLKKNKVKYSHNPPGWGPGTRATNNAQNPKVKKADKKAQEKVEEENEKMSD
;
A
#
# COMPACT_ATOMS: atom_id res chain seq x y z
N MET A 1 24.06 -1.21 17.24
CA MET A 1 23.43 0.00 17.81
C MET A 1 24.43 1.12 17.70
N SER A 2 24.10 2.24 17.03
CA SER A 2 24.98 3.41 17.05
C SER A 2 25.00 3.97 18.47
N THR A 3 26.18 4.33 18.99
CA THR A 3 26.27 5.13 20.21
C THR A 3 25.55 6.46 19.99
N ALA A 4 24.85 6.96 21.01
CA ALA A 4 24.27 8.29 20.96
C ALA A 4 25.35 9.32 20.59
N PRO A 5 25.04 10.34 19.77
CA PRO A 5 25.98 11.44 19.54
C PRO A 5 26.34 12.02 20.92
N ASP A 6 27.64 12.19 21.18
CA ASP A 6 28.12 12.87 22.38
C ASP A 6 27.93 14.40 22.22
N LYS A 7 26.67 14.79 22.05
CA LYS A 7 26.22 16.14 21.76
C LYS A 7 25.12 16.51 22.72
N GLU A 8 25.27 17.66 23.38
CA GLU A 8 24.23 18.19 24.27
C GLU A 8 22.91 18.37 23.53
N VAL A 9 21.81 18.00 24.19
CA VAL A 9 20.46 18.22 23.67
C VAL A 9 20.14 19.70 23.83
N PRO A 10 19.83 20.44 22.75
CA PRO A 10 19.50 21.86 22.88
C PRO A 10 18.28 22.06 23.79
N ALA A 11 18.30 23.14 24.58
CA ALA A 11 17.21 23.46 25.49
C ALA A 11 15.85 23.52 24.75
N GLY A 12 14.82 22.89 25.33
CA GLY A 12 13.48 22.80 24.74
C GLY A 12 13.27 21.65 23.75
N PHE A 13 14.29 20.81 23.52
CA PHE A 13 14.20 19.62 22.68
C PHE A 13 14.30 18.31 23.48
N LYS A 14 13.64 17.28 22.96
CA LYS A 14 13.83 15.87 23.32
C LYS A 14 14.45 15.12 22.15
N ILE A 15 15.01 13.96 22.45
CA ILE A 15 15.63 13.08 21.46
C ILE A 15 14.80 11.82 21.29
N LEU A 16 14.65 11.44 20.03
CA LEU A 16 14.14 10.15 19.61
C LEU A 16 15.27 9.42 18.85
N ASN A 17 15.46 8.14 19.15
CA ASN A 17 16.32 7.26 18.35
C ASN A 17 15.46 6.29 17.55
N GLU A 18 15.77 6.16 16.26
CA GLU A 18 15.26 5.08 15.41
C GLU A 18 16.33 4.69 14.39
N GLY A 19 16.67 3.40 14.33
CA GLY A 19 17.77 2.92 13.50
C GLY A 19 19.09 3.57 13.92
N GLN A 20 19.75 4.23 12.96
CA GLN A 20 20.99 4.97 13.19
C GLN A 20 20.76 6.48 13.35
N ALA A 21 19.53 6.97 13.23
CA ALA A 21 19.21 8.38 13.31
C ALA A 21 18.78 8.81 14.72
N TRP A 22 19.15 10.03 15.08
CA TRP A 22 18.82 10.69 16.34
C TRP A 22 18.11 12.01 16.03
N ILE A 23 16.83 12.12 16.38
CA ILE A 23 15.98 13.22 15.97
C ILE A 23 15.59 14.08 17.17
N LEU A 24 15.91 15.36 17.08
CA LEU A 24 15.43 16.41 17.95
C LEU A 24 13.95 16.70 17.63
N TYR A 25 13.14 16.86 18.68
CA TYR A 25 11.75 17.33 18.58
C TYR A 25 11.37 18.16 19.81
N HIS A 26 10.44 19.10 19.64
CA HIS A 26 10.07 20.03 20.71
C HIS A 26 9.37 19.35 21.91
N GLN A 27 9.74 19.77 23.11
CA GLN A 27 9.08 19.40 24.37
C GLN A 27 7.82 20.24 24.57
N LYS A 28 6.67 19.61 24.87
CA LYS A 28 5.47 20.33 25.34
C LYS A 28 5.77 20.99 26.69
N ASP A 29 5.85 22.31 26.74
CA ASP A 29 5.83 23.04 28.01
C ASP A 29 4.41 23.08 28.57
N SER A 30 4.13 22.20 29.53
CA SER A 30 2.85 22.20 30.27
C SER A 30 2.71 23.34 31.29
N LYS A 31 3.54 24.39 31.19
CA LYS A 31 3.63 25.48 32.19
C LYS A 31 3.84 26.85 31.53
N ARG A 32 2.85 27.37 30.80
CA ARG A 32 2.63 28.83 30.76
C ARG A 32 1.34 29.15 31.51
N GLN A 33 1.54 29.65 32.72
CA GLN A 33 0.56 30.23 33.63
C GLN A 33 -0.21 31.35 32.92
N LYS A 34 -1.55 31.36 32.95
CA LYS A 34 -2.37 32.18 33.87
C LYS A 34 -1.71 33.54 34.22
N THR A 35 -1.98 34.54 33.39
CA THR A 35 -2.00 35.99 33.66
C THR A 35 -2.39 36.60 32.31
N THR A 36 -3.46 37.38 32.10
CA THR A 36 -4.15 38.37 32.91
C THR A 36 -5.59 38.46 32.39
N GLU A 37 -6.56 38.53 33.31
CA GLU A 37 -7.92 38.99 33.02
C GLU A 37 -7.83 40.47 32.59
N LEU A 38 -8.41 40.81 31.44
CA LEU A 38 -8.79 42.17 31.10
C LEU A 38 -10.29 42.17 30.84
N GLU A 39 -10.95 43.05 31.57
CA GLU A 39 -12.39 43.21 31.71
C GLU A 39 -13.05 43.51 30.36
N GLU A 40 -14.07 42.73 30.00
CA GLU A 40 -14.96 43.06 28.88
C GLU A 40 -15.98 44.13 29.33
N GLU A 41 -15.79 45.36 28.86
CA GLU A 41 -16.84 46.38 28.85
C GLU A 41 -18.00 45.93 27.96
N LYS A 42 -19.19 45.90 28.54
CA LYS A 42 -20.46 45.65 27.85
C LYS A 42 -20.86 46.88 27.03
N VAL A 43 -21.11 46.70 25.73
CA VAL A 43 -21.84 47.65 24.89
C VAL A 43 -23.14 46.99 24.40
N PRO A 44 -24.29 47.71 24.33
CA PRO A 44 -25.62 47.11 24.24
C PRO A 44 -25.99 46.55 22.87
N GLN A 45 -26.91 45.60 22.88
CA GLN A 45 -27.54 44.98 21.72
C GLN A 45 -28.51 45.94 21.04
N GLU A 46 -28.42 46.03 19.70
CA GLU A 46 -29.56 46.39 18.85
C GLU A 46 -29.85 45.25 17.86
N GLU A 47 -31.13 44.96 17.73
CA GLU A 47 -31.71 43.88 16.93
C GLU A 47 -31.85 44.30 15.47
N GLU A 48 -31.34 43.50 14.53
CA GLU A 48 -31.93 43.48 13.18
C GLU A 48 -31.81 42.11 12.47
N LYS A 49 -33.00 41.50 12.36
CA LYS A 49 -33.60 40.61 11.33
C LYS A 49 -32.74 39.61 10.52
N LYS A 50 -33.26 38.39 10.54
CA LYS A 50 -32.78 37.10 10.00
C LYS A 50 -32.58 37.03 8.47
N ALA A 51 -31.44 36.47 8.06
CA ALA A 51 -31.21 35.77 6.78
C ALA A 51 -30.30 34.52 7.01
N PRO A 52 -30.40 33.45 6.20
CA PRO A 52 -29.79 32.15 6.52
C PRO A 52 -28.25 32.14 6.40
N LYS A 53 -27.58 31.69 7.47
CA LYS A 53 -26.13 31.56 7.60
C LYS A 53 -25.55 30.48 6.66
N LYS A 54 -25.26 30.83 5.41
CA LYS A 54 -24.27 30.15 4.54
C LYS A 54 -23.74 31.21 3.57
N LEU A 55 -22.41 31.29 3.43
CA LEU A 55 -21.63 32.33 2.73
C LEU A 55 -21.42 33.63 3.51
N GLN A 56 -20.53 33.60 4.51
CA GLN A 56 -19.65 34.73 4.89
C GLN A 56 -18.72 34.25 6.01
N LYS A 57 -17.68 33.51 5.65
CA LYS A 57 -16.46 33.30 6.44
C LYS A 57 -15.31 33.02 5.46
N MET A 58 -15.03 34.00 4.62
CA MET A 58 -13.70 34.18 4.01
C MET A 58 -13.23 35.54 4.50
N ASN A 59 -11.96 35.60 4.90
CA ASN A 59 -11.24 36.75 5.46
C ASN A 59 -11.36 36.91 6.98
N ARG A 60 -10.65 36.04 7.70
CA ARG A 60 -10.01 36.41 8.97
C ARG A 60 -8.54 36.01 8.88
N THR A 61 -7.68 37.02 8.78
CA THR A 61 -6.23 36.94 8.96
C THR A 61 -5.97 36.56 10.42
N GLU A 62 -5.91 35.26 10.70
CA GLU A 62 -5.48 34.75 12.01
C GLU A 62 -3.95 34.78 12.07
N LYS A 63 -3.41 35.62 12.94
CA LYS A 63 -2.00 35.58 13.34
C LYS A 63 -1.69 34.18 13.91
N ASN A 64 -0.68 33.53 13.35
CA ASN A 64 -0.20 32.21 13.75
C ASN A 64 0.30 32.20 15.20
N GLU A 65 -0.39 31.45 16.06
CA GLU A 65 0.18 30.92 17.31
C GLU A 65 0.71 29.49 17.06
N THR A 66 1.81 29.15 17.73
CA THR A 66 2.81 28.11 17.43
C THR A 66 2.29 26.66 17.35
N ARG A 67 2.86 25.88 16.41
CA ARG A 67 2.58 24.45 16.19
C ARG A 67 3.39 23.58 17.15
N ASP A 68 2.84 23.28 18.32
CA ASP A 68 3.61 22.74 19.46
C ASP A 68 4.04 21.25 19.42
N THR A 69 3.95 20.50 18.32
CA THR A 69 4.66 19.19 18.21
C THR A 69 4.89 18.79 16.75
N VAL A 70 6.15 18.53 16.39
CA VAL A 70 6.49 17.90 15.10
C VAL A 70 6.15 16.41 15.17
N PHE A 71 5.57 15.88 14.10
CA PHE A 71 4.97 14.55 14.06
C PHE A 71 6.01 13.42 14.06
N TYR A 72 5.82 12.46 14.96
CA TYR A 72 6.47 11.16 14.93
C TYR A 72 5.44 10.06 15.25
N ASN A 73 5.48 8.95 14.50
CA ASN A 73 4.68 7.78 14.77
C ASN A 73 5.56 6.52 14.80
N PRO A 74 5.74 5.85 15.96
CA PRO A 74 6.56 4.64 16.08
C PRO A 74 6.01 3.47 15.26
N VAL A 75 4.68 3.42 15.02
CA VAL A 75 4.06 2.37 14.20
C VAL A 75 4.59 2.39 12.76
N GLN A 76 5.08 3.54 12.30
CA GLN A 76 5.63 3.72 10.95
C GLN A 76 7.09 3.28 10.82
N GLU A 77 7.73 2.71 11.86
CA GLU A 77 9.10 2.18 11.77
C GLU A 77 9.21 1.10 10.68
N PHE A 78 8.22 0.19 10.60
CA PHE A 78 8.14 -0.82 9.54
C PHE A 78 8.13 -0.21 8.13
N ASN A 79 7.45 0.93 7.94
CA ASN A 79 7.42 1.65 6.66
C ASN A 79 8.79 2.25 6.32
N ARG A 80 9.45 2.86 7.32
CA ARG A 80 10.76 3.48 7.16
C ARG A 80 11.85 2.45 6.87
N ASP A 81 11.85 1.34 7.60
CA ASP A 81 12.76 0.21 7.37
C ASP A 81 12.56 -0.40 5.97
N LEU A 82 11.30 -0.59 5.53
CA LEU A 82 11.01 -1.04 4.17
C LEU A 82 11.55 -0.07 3.11
N SER A 83 11.52 1.24 3.39
CA SER A 83 12.00 2.25 2.46
C SER A 83 13.52 2.19 2.33
N ILE A 84 14.27 2.08 3.43
CA ILE A 84 15.73 1.87 3.40
C ILE A 84 16.07 0.62 2.59
N LEU A 85 15.38 -0.49 2.87
CA LEU A 85 15.61 -1.76 2.20
C LEU A 85 15.40 -1.64 0.68
N CYS A 86 14.24 -1.11 0.25
CA CYS A 86 13.90 -1.01 -1.15
C CYS A 86 14.77 0.01 -1.90
N ILE A 87 15.10 1.14 -1.28
CA ILE A 87 15.97 2.15 -1.88
C ILE A 87 17.40 1.62 -2.00
N THR A 88 17.91 0.88 -1.02
CA THR A 88 19.25 0.27 -1.08
C THR A 88 19.36 -0.73 -2.23
N GLU A 89 18.36 -1.60 -2.41
CA GLU A 89 18.37 -2.58 -3.51
C GLU A 89 18.24 -1.89 -4.88
N TYR A 90 17.28 -0.97 -5.02
CA TYR A 90 17.15 -0.16 -6.24
C TYR A 90 18.44 0.60 -6.57
N GLY A 91 19.03 1.25 -5.56
CA GLY A 91 20.27 2.00 -5.67
C GLY A 91 21.44 1.11 -6.08
N SER A 92 21.53 -0.10 -5.53
CA SER A 92 22.55 -1.10 -5.91
C SER A 92 22.43 -1.48 -7.39
N GLN A 93 21.20 -1.73 -7.86
CA GLN A 93 20.94 -2.04 -9.27
C GLN A 93 21.22 -0.84 -10.19
N LEU A 94 20.96 0.39 -9.74
CA LEU A 94 21.26 1.60 -10.49
C LEU A 94 22.76 1.87 -10.55
N GLN A 95 23.48 1.66 -9.45
CA GLN A 95 24.94 1.77 -9.35
C GLN A 95 25.60 0.86 -10.37
N GLN A 96 25.28 -0.43 -10.37
CA GLN A 96 25.84 -1.40 -11.33
C GLN A 96 25.59 -1.01 -12.79
N ARG A 97 24.45 -0.37 -13.10
CA ARG A 97 24.13 0.09 -14.46
C ARG A 97 24.91 1.36 -14.85
N ARG A 98 25.05 2.32 -13.92
CA ARG A 98 25.72 3.60 -14.16
C ARG A 98 27.25 3.49 -14.11
N GLU A 99 27.81 2.58 -13.30
CA GLU A 99 29.25 2.28 -13.29
C GLU A 99 29.70 1.70 -14.63
N LYS A 100 28.91 0.83 -15.26
CA LYS A 100 29.18 0.32 -16.62
C LYS A 100 29.20 1.42 -17.70
N LYS A 101 28.56 2.56 -17.44
CA LYS A 101 28.49 3.73 -18.32
C LYS A 101 29.42 4.86 -17.85
N ASP A 102 30.27 4.61 -16.84
CA ASP A 102 31.17 5.59 -16.20
C ASP A 102 30.47 6.90 -15.78
N CYS A 103 29.25 6.80 -15.24
CA CYS A 103 28.42 7.95 -14.88
C CYS A 103 27.81 7.88 -13.47
N TRP A 104 28.31 6.98 -12.62
CA TRP A 104 27.87 6.88 -11.23
C TRP A 104 28.35 8.08 -10.39
N LYS A 105 27.42 8.70 -9.66
CA LYS A 105 27.69 9.84 -8.76
C LYS A 105 26.96 9.71 -7.41
N GLY A 106 26.36 8.54 -7.17
CA GLY A 106 25.33 8.35 -6.15
C GLY A 106 23.92 8.65 -6.65
N ILE A 107 22.93 8.40 -5.80
CA ILE A 107 21.51 8.66 -6.06
C ILE A 107 21.08 10.06 -5.60
N LYS A 108 20.17 10.69 -6.35
CA LYS A 108 19.44 11.90 -5.93
C LYS A 108 18.10 11.51 -5.31
N VAL A 109 17.87 11.92 -4.06
CA VAL A 109 16.67 11.55 -3.28
C VAL A 109 15.86 12.79 -2.93
N LEU A 110 14.53 12.71 -3.06
CA LEU A 110 13.59 13.71 -2.57
C LEU A 110 12.67 13.09 -1.52
N GLU A 111 12.65 13.66 -0.32
CA GLU A 111 11.58 13.47 0.67
C GLU A 111 10.66 14.70 0.64
N ALA A 112 9.51 14.60 -0.03
CA ALA A 112 8.69 15.77 -0.32
C ALA A 112 7.88 16.30 0.89
N LEU A 113 7.64 15.45 1.90
CA LEU A 113 6.90 15.75 3.13
C LEU A 113 7.65 15.21 4.35
N ALA A 114 8.70 15.91 4.76
CA ALA A 114 9.72 15.38 5.65
C ALA A 114 9.42 15.51 7.15
N ALA A 115 8.54 16.42 7.58
CA ALA A 115 8.26 16.72 8.98
C ALA A 115 9.54 16.94 9.81
N THR A 116 9.96 15.96 10.63
CA THR A 116 11.21 16.05 11.40
C THR A 116 12.47 15.84 10.57
N GLY A 117 12.36 15.28 9.36
CA GLY A 117 13.48 14.80 8.56
C GLY A 117 13.99 13.43 8.99
N LEU A 118 13.24 12.68 9.81
CA LEU A 118 13.65 11.35 10.28
C LEU A 118 13.99 10.41 9.13
N ARG A 119 13.15 10.31 8.08
CA ARG A 119 13.45 9.43 6.95
C ARG A 119 14.72 9.87 6.24
N SER A 120 14.86 11.16 5.93
CA SER A 120 16.08 11.69 5.31
C SER A 120 17.34 11.43 6.13
N CYS A 121 17.28 11.59 7.46
CA CYS A 121 18.41 11.26 8.33
C CYS A 121 18.76 9.77 8.26
N ARG A 122 17.74 8.90 8.32
CA ARG A 122 17.94 7.46 8.19
C ARG A 122 18.47 7.08 6.80
N TYR A 123 17.97 7.70 5.73
CA TYR A 123 18.43 7.50 4.36
C TYR A 123 19.92 7.81 4.22
N MET A 124 20.38 8.94 4.72
CA MET A 124 21.79 9.32 4.69
C MET A 124 22.72 8.41 5.50
N LYS A 125 22.20 7.69 6.51
CA LYS A 125 23.01 6.84 7.41
C LYS A 125 22.92 5.36 7.09
N GLU A 126 21.79 4.90 6.55
CA GLU A 126 21.46 3.48 6.47
C GLU A 126 21.31 2.95 5.05
N ILE A 127 21.18 3.81 4.02
CA ILE A 127 21.19 3.34 2.62
C ILE A 127 22.60 2.90 2.24
N GLY A 128 22.71 1.66 1.75
CA GLY A 128 24.00 1.01 1.45
C GLY A 128 24.68 1.44 0.14
N VAL A 129 24.24 2.53 -0.49
CA VAL A 129 24.86 3.11 -1.69
C VAL A 129 25.05 4.60 -1.51
N ASP A 130 25.96 5.19 -2.29
CA ASP A 130 26.20 6.63 -2.21
C ASP A 130 24.94 7.44 -2.54
N ILE A 131 24.60 8.38 -1.65
CA ILE A 131 23.65 9.45 -1.92
C ILE A 131 24.44 10.65 -2.42
N GLN A 132 24.16 11.07 -3.65
CA GLN A 132 24.72 12.28 -4.25
C GLN A 132 24.19 13.52 -3.53
N LYS A 133 22.85 13.57 -3.42
CA LYS A 133 22.14 14.67 -2.78
C LYS A 133 20.77 14.21 -2.29
N ILE A 134 20.39 14.66 -1.11
CA ILE A 134 19.04 14.52 -0.56
C ILE A 134 18.39 15.90 -0.43
N LEU A 135 17.19 16.06 -0.98
CA LEU A 135 16.34 17.22 -0.75
C LEU A 135 15.21 16.82 0.19
N SER A 136 15.11 17.51 1.32
CA SER A 136 14.05 17.30 2.31
C SER A 136 13.17 18.55 2.38
N ASN A 137 11.88 18.38 2.09
CA ASN A 137 10.93 19.47 2.04
C ASN A 137 9.84 19.29 3.10
N ASP A 138 9.42 20.39 3.71
CA ASP A 138 8.13 20.46 4.40
C ASP A 138 7.44 21.77 4.05
N TRP A 139 6.11 21.82 4.12
CA TRP A 139 5.39 23.08 3.94
C TRP A 139 5.73 24.06 5.08
N ASP A 140 5.97 23.54 6.28
CA ASP A 140 6.21 24.34 7.48
C ASP A 140 7.67 24.82 7.58
N PRO A 141 7.94 26.14 7.59
CA PRO A 141 9.28 26.67 7.78
C PRO A 141 9.93 26.21 9.10
N GLU A 142 9.16 26.01 10.17
CA GLU A 142 9.70 25.52 11.44
C GLU A 142 10.17 24.06 11.32
N ALA A 143 9.43 23.24 10.56
CA ALA A 143 9.84 21.87 10.25
C ALA A 143 11.10 21.86 9.38
N ALA A 144 11.19 22.74 8.37
CA ALA A 144 12.39 22.91 7.56
C ALA A 144 13.63 23.27 8.41
N GLU A 145 13.50 24.21 9.35
CA GLU A 145 14.58 24.53 10.28
C GLU A 145 14.91 23.36 11.23
N LEU A 146 13.91 22.57 11.64
CA LEU A 146 14.15 21.37 12.43
C LEU A 146 14.90 20.29 11.65
N ILE A 147 14.60 20.11 10.36
CA ILE A 147 15.33 19.17 9.48
C ILE A 147 16.81 19.53 9.45
N LYS A 148 17.14 20.81 9.26
CA LYS A 148 18.55 21.28 9.26
C LYS A 148 19.24 20.97 10.58
N LYS A 149 18.57 21.23 11.71
CA LYS A 149 19.09 20.89 13.05
C LYS A 149 19.31 19.39 13.21
N ASN A 150 18.41 18.57 12.70
CA ASN A 150 18.53 17.12 12.75
C ASN A 150 19.65 16.58 11.85
N PHE A 151 19.88 17.17 10.68
CA PHE A 151 21.06 16.87 9.88
C PHE A 151 22.36 17.17 10.62
N ALA A 152 22.48 18.37 11.19
CA ALA A 152 23.65 18.75 11.99
C ALA A 152 23.82 17.84 13.23
N TYR A 153 22.72 17.47 13.90
CA TYR A 153 22.77 16.58 15.07
C TYR A 153 23.26 15.17 14.69
N ASN A 154 22.98 14.72 13.47
CA ASN A 154 23.40 13.41 12.95
C ASN A 154 24.73 13.41 12.18
N ASP A 155 25.46 14.53 12.14
CA ASP A 155 26.71 14.69 11.36
C ASP A 155 26.51 14.43 9.86
N ILE A 156 25.35 14.79 9.33
CA ILE A 156 25.05 14.65 7.91
C ILE A 156 25.68 15.83 7.16
N PRO A 157 26.51 15.58 6.11
CA PRO A 157 27.24 16.64 5.43
C PRO A 157 26.33 17.63 4.70
N GLU A 158 26.51 18.92 4.95
CA GLU A 158 25.66 19.98 4.40
C GLU A 158 25.68 19.99 2.86
N GLU A 159 26.83 19.68 2.24
CA GLU A 159 27.00 19.67 0.78
C GLU A 159 26.16 18.59 0.07
N LYS A 160 25.77 17.54 0.80
CA LYS A 160 24.88 16.48 0.32
C LYS A 160 23.41 16.75 0.61
N THR A 161 23.07 17.84 1.28
CA THR A 161 21.70 18.14 1.71
C THR A 161 21.16 19.41 1.07
N GLU A 162 19.84 19.46 0.88
CA GLU A 162 19.09 20.65 0.56
C GLU A 162 17.78 20.60 1.34
N VAL A 163 17.41 21.71 1.98
CA VAL A 163 16.18 21.78 2.78
C VAL A 163 15.35 22.95 2.29
N THR A 164 14.08 22.69 1.99
CA THR A 164 13.14 23.69 1.48
C THR A 164 11.88 23.76 2.34
N ALA A 165 11.28 24.95 2.37
CA ALA A 165 9.99 25.21 3.01
C ALA A 165 8.94 25.58 1.94
N MET A 166 8.50 24.59 1.16
CA MET A 166 7.63 24.80 -0.02
C MET A 166 6.44 23.87 -0.01
N ASP A 167 5.40 24.22 -0.77
CA ASP A 167 4.41 23.23 -1.19
C ASP A 167 5.10 22.12 -1.99
N GLY A 168 4.85 20.86 -1.62
CA GLY A 168 5.50 19.72 -2.26
C GLY A 168 5.17 19.57 -3.75
N ILE A 169 3.98 20.01 -4.17
CA ILE A 169 3.57 20.01 -5.59
C ILE A 169 4.37 21.08 -6.35
N ASP A 170 4.42 22.31 -5.83
CA ASP A 170 5.16 23.42 -6.44
C ASP A 170 6.66 23.11 -6.55
N LEU A 171 7.26 22.58 -5.48
CA LEU A 171 8.66 22.14 -5.47
C LEU A 171 8.94 21.13 -6.59
N MET A 172 8.11 20.09 -6.73
CA MET A 172 8.31 19.08 -7.75
C MET A 172 8.12 19.65 -9.16
N TYR A 173 7.19 20.58 -9.36
CA TYR A 173 7.06 21.30 -10.62
C TYR A 173 8.28 22.16 -10.97
N GLU A 174 8.91 22.80 -9.99
CA GLU A 174 10.16 23.53 -10.20
C GLU A 174 11.33 22.62 -10.59
N ARG A 175 11.30 21.34 -10.17
CA ARG A 175 12.36 20.34 -10.38
C ARG A 175 12.12 19.42 -11.59
N ARG A 176 11.20 19.75 -12.49
CA ARG A 176 10.88 18.94 -13.69
C ARG A 176 11.91 19.00 -14.84
N LYS A 177 12.96 19.82 -14.73
CA LYS A 177 14.01 19.91 -15.76
C LYS A 177 14.92 18.68 -15.63
N LEU A 178 15.39 18.12 -16.75
CA LEU A 178 16.18 16.88 -16.80
C LEU A 178 17.35 16.83 -15.78
N LYS A 179 18.10 17.91 -15.63
CA LYS A 179 19.24 17.98 -14.69
C LYS A 179 18.82 17.90 -13.20
N ASP A 180 17.59 18.30 -12.90
CA ASP A 180 17.05 18.47 -11.56
C ASP A 180 16.17 17.28 -11.12
N LEU A 181 15.99 16.27 -11.99
CA LEU A 181 15.18 15.07 -11.69
C LEU A 181 15.79 14.21 -10.57
N TYR A 182 14.94 13.45 -9.88
CA TYR A 182 15.35 12.58 -8.78
C TYR A 182 15.37 11.11 -9.18
N ASP A 183 16.35 10.38 -8.66
CA ASP A 183 16.41 8.92 -8.79
C ASP A 183 15.39 8.24 -7.87
N VAL A 184 15.08 8.87 -6.73
CA VAL A 184 14.12 8.39 -5.74
C VAL A 184 13.25 9.56 -5.27
N ILE A 185 11.94 9.39 -5.29
CA ILE A 185 10.99 10.31 -4.64
C ILE A 185 10.18 9.52 -3.61
N ASP A 186 10.18 10.00 -2.37
CA ASP A 186 9.34 9.47 -1.29
C ASP A 186 8.19 10.44 -0.95
N LEU A 187 6.97 9.93 -1.07
CA LEU A 187 5.73 10.58 -0.71
C LEU A 187 5.08 9.87 0.49
N ASP A 188 5.07 10.53 1.64
CA ASP A 188 4.45 10.00 2.88
C ASP A 188 3.48 11.02 3.53
N PRO A 189 2.43 11.47 2.82
CA PRO A 189 1.49 12.44 3.36
C PRO A 189 0.49 11.80 4.34
N TYR A 190 -0.13 12.64 5.17
CA TYR A 190 -1.35 12.24 5.87
C TYR A 190 -2.52 12.07 4.91
N GLY A 191 -3.11 10.87 4.92
CA GLY A 191 -4.27 10.57 4.12
C GLY A 191 -3.88 10.09 2.73
N THR A 192 -4.08 10.92 1.71
CA THR A 192 -3.88 10.54 0.32
C THR A 192 -2.66 11.21 -0.29
N ALA A 193 -1.89 10.47 -1.08
CA ALA A 193 -0.82 11.01 -1.93
C ALA A 193 -1.29 11.38 -3.34
N SER A 194 -2.56 11.14 -3.69
CA SER A 194 -3.06 11.32 -5.06
C SER A 194 -2.75 12.71 -5.67
N PRO A 195 -2.94 13.84 -4.94
CA PRO A 195 -2.63 15.16 -5.49
C PRO A 195 -1.16 15.38 -5.89
N PHE A 196 -0.24 14.64 -5.28
CA PHE A 196 1.21 14.78 -5.51
C PHE A 196 1.71 13.92 -6.68
N LEU A 197 0.91 12.97 -7.16
CA LEU A 197 1.36 11.98 -8.13
C LEU A 197 1.75 12.62 -9.47
N ASP A 198 1.00 13.60 -9.96
CA ASP A 198 1.29 14.23 -11.26
C ASP A 198 2.64 14.95 -11.30
N SER A 199 2.90 15.81 -10.31
CA SER A 199 4.18 16.52 -10.21
C SER A 199 5.34 15.56 -9.92
N THR A 200 5.11 14.48 -9.18
CA THR A 200 6.10 13.41 -8.95
C THR A 200 6.54 12.74 -10.25
N ILE A 201 5.59 12.36 -11.12
CA ILE A 201 5.90 11.70 -12.40
C ILE A 201 6.77 12.61 -13.31
N GLN A 202 6.62 13.92 -13.18
CA GLN A 202 7.41 14.90 -13.92
C GLN A 202 8.78 15.19 -13.29
N ALA A 203 8.90 15.08 -11.96
CA ALA A 203 10.14 15.33 -11.22
C ALA A 203 11.03 14.08 -11.05
N ILE A 204 10.53 12.89 -11.39
CA ILE A 204 11.26 11.63 -11.30
C ILE A 204 12.00 11.29 -12.60
N GLU A 205 13.24 10.80 -12.46
CA GLU A 205 14.07 10.33 -13.56
C GLU A 205 13.44 9.12 -14.26
N ASN A 206 13.76 8.90 -15.53
CA ASN A 206 13.34 7.67 -16.22
C ASN A 206 14.06 6.46 -15.61
N GLY A 207 13.29 5.49 -15.16
CA GLY A 207 13.77 4.37 -14.36
C GLY A 207 13.90 4.68 -12.87
N GLY A 208 13.47 5.87 -12.42
CA GLY A 208 13.47 6.30 -11.02
C GLY A 208 12.49 5.52 -10.13
N LEU A 209 12.75 5.47 -8.83
CA LEU A 209 11.93 4.80 -7.82
C LEU A 209 10.98 5.76 -7.12
N LEU A 210 9.67 5.53 -7.27
CA LEU A 210 8.64 6.16 -6.46
C LEU A 210 8.35 5.29 -5.24
N CYS A 211 8.54 5.84 -4.05
CA CYS A 211 8.06 5.28 -2.79
C CYS A 211 6.84 6.09 -2.35
N VAL A 212 5.66 5.47 -2.22
CA VAL A 212 4.43 6.23 -1.92
C VAL A 212 3.54 5.54 -0.89
N THR A 213 3.12 6.28 0.13
CA THR A 213 2.21 5.83 1.19
C THR A 213 0.82 6.44 1.04
N PHE A 214 -0.21 5.66 1.35
CA PHE A 214 -1.57 6.16 1.54
C PHE A 214 -2.13 5.64 2.87
N THR A 215 -2.58 6.56 3.74
CA THR A 215 -3.19 6.24 5.03
C THR A 215 -4.71 6.44 5.03
N ASP A 216 -5.32 6.93 3.94
CA ASP A 216 -6.77 7.06 3.81
C ASP A 216 -7.46 5.75 3.35
N THR A 217 -7.05 4.63 3.95
CA THR A 217 -7.58 3.29 3.68
C THR A 217 -9.09 3.21 3.85
N ALA A 218 -9.71 4.04 4.71
CA ALA A 218 -11.17 4.15 4.80
C ALA A 218 -11.86 4.60 3.50
N VAL A 219 -11.19 5.44 2.70
CA VAL A 219 -11.66 5.87 1.37
C VAL A 219 -11.39 4.76 0.35
N LEU A 220 -10.14 4.31 0.28
CA LEU A 220 -9.68 3.28 -0.66
C LEU A 220 -10.43 1.95 -0.49
N CYS A 221 -10.76 1.56 0.74
CA CYS A 221 -11.52 0.37 1.08
C CYS A 221 -13.04 0.59 1.13
N THR A 222 -13.51 1.74 0.62
CA THR A 222 -14.90 2.06 0.27
C THR A 222 -15.92 2.18 1.39
N SER A 223 -15.67 3.09 2.33
CA SER A 223 -16.74 3.73 3.12
C SER A 223 -17.49 4.82 2.33
N LYS A 224 -16.84 5.45 1.35
CA LYS A 224 -17.34 6.59 0.58
C LYS A 224 -16.94 6.46 -0.90
N PRO A 225 -17.71 5.72 -1.74
CA PRO A 225 -17.32 5.41 -3.10
C PRO A 225 -17.12 6.66 -3.99
N HIS A 226 -17.97 7.68 -3.83
CA HIS A 226 -17.81 8.96 -4.54
C HIS A 226 -16.50 9.69 -4.20
N VAL A 227 -16.03 9.59 -2.94
CA VAL A 227 -14.74 10.16 -2.53
C VAL A 227 -13.58 9.40 -3.13
N CYS A 228 -13.69 8.07 -3.16
CA CYS A 228 -12.68 7.22 -3.78
C CYS A 228 -12.54 7.55 -5.27
N TYR A 229 -13.67 7.68 -5.97
CA TYR A 229 -13.70 7.96 -7.40
C TYR A 229 -13.00 9.27 -7.77
N TYR A 230 -13.36 10.41 -7.17
CA TYR A 230 -12.71 11.68 -7.56
C TYR A 230 -11.23 11.77 -7.14
N LYS A 231 -10.80 11.01 -6.13
CA LYS A 231 -9.39 10.99 -5.70
C LYS A 231 -8.53 10.07 -6.54
N TYR A 232 -9.06 8.93 -6.99
CA TYR A 232 -8.26 7.86 -7.58
C TYR A 232 -8.66 7.50 -9.02
N ASP A 233 -9.70 8.16 -9.54
CA ASP A 233 -10.35 7.82 -10.83
C ASP A 233 -10.78 6.34 -10.89
N SER A 234 -11.16 5.79 -9.74
CA SER A 234 -11.47 4.38 -9.56
C SER A 234 -12.25 4.15 -8.27
N VAL A 235 -12.97 3.03 -8.19
CA VAL A 235 -13.80 2.68 -7.02
C VAL A 235 -13.83 1.17 -6.75
N ALA A 236 -13.66 0.76 -5.50
CA ALA A 236 -13.86 -0.64 -5.13
C ALA A 236 -15.33 -1.01 -5.02
N THR A 237 -15.67 -2.24 -5.40
CA THR A 237 -17.02 -2.79 -5.30
C THR A 237 -17.23 -3.65 -4.08
N HIS A 238 -16.15 -4.20 -3.50
CA HIS A 238 -16.24 -5.24 -2.49
C HIS A 238 -15.38 -4.94 -1.26
N LYS A 239 -16.00 -5.04 -0.08
CA LYS A 239 -15.40 -4.58 1.19
C LYS A 239 -14.38 -5.55 1.80
N LYS A 240 -14.34 -6.83 1.40
CA LYS A 240 -13.51 -7.84 2.09
C LYS A 240 -12.09 -7.95 1.55
N ASN A 241 -11.95 -8.00 0.23
CA ASN A 241 -10.68 -7.96 -0.51
C ASN A 241 -10.21 -6.52 -0.82
N CYS A 242 -10.76 -5.55 -0.08
CA CYS A 242 -10.55 -4.13 -0.29
C CYS A 242 -9.09 -3.68 -0.19
N HIS A 243 -8.24 -4.38 0.58
CA HIS A 243 -6.84 -3.99 0.75
C HIS A 243 -6.03 -4.21 -0.55
N GLU A 244 -6.13 -5.39 -1.17
CA GLU A 244 -5.50 -5.61 -2.48
C GLU A 244 -6.18 -4.77 -3.57
N TYR A 245 -7.51 -4.63 -3.48
CA TYR A 245 -8.25 -3.74 -4.39
C TYR A 245 -7.67 -2.32 -4.35
N ALA A 246 -7.41 -1.78 -3.15
CA ALA A 246 -6.79 -0.48 -2.95
C ALA A 246 -5.39 -0.37 -3.58
N LEU A 247 -4.53 -1.39 -3.42
CA LEU A 247 -3.22 -1.44 -4.07
C LEU A 247 -3.37 -1.33 -5.59
N ARG A 248 -4.26 -2.12 -6.18
CA ARG A 248 -4.49 -2.18 -7.63
C ARG A 248 -5.13 -0.90 -8.17
N MET A 249 -6.02 -0.27 -7.40
CA MET A 249 -6.58 1.04 -7.75
C MET A 249 -5.49 2.11 -7.81
N VAL A 250 -4.66 2.19 -6.78
CA VAL A 250 -3.57 3.17 -6.73
C VAL A 250 -2.55 2.92 -7.84
N LEU A 251 -2.18 1.67 -8.11
CA LEU A 251 -1.32 1.34 -9.26
C LEU A 251 -1.95 1.78 -10.58
N HIS A 252 -3.25 1.59 -10.76
CA HIS A 252 -3.95 2.12 -11.93
C HIS A 252 -3.87 3.65 -11.99
N THR A 253 -4.11 4.36 -10.89
CA THR A 253 -4.00 5.83 -10.85
C THR A 253 -2.59 6.29 -11.25
N ILE A 254 -1.54 5.68 -10.68
CA ILE A 254 -0.14 6.01 -11.00
C ILE A 254 0.14 5.71 -12.47
N ALA A 255 -0.28 4.54 -12.99
CA ALA A 255 -0.11 4.17 -14.40
C ALA A 255 -0.80 5.17 -15.34
N SER A 256 -2.06 5.53 -15.05
CA SER A 256 -2.85 6.45 -15.85
C SER A 256 -2.23 7.85 -15.91
N ILE A 257 -1.60 8.32 -14.83
CA ILE A 257 -0.84 9.58 -14.82
C ILE A 257 0.47 9.41 -15.60
N ALA A 258 1.27 8.38 -15.30
CA ALA A 258 2.56 8.11 -15.93
C ALA A 258 2.46 7.99 -17.47
N ASN A 259 1.42 7.32 -17.96
CA ASN A 259 1.19 7.12 -19.39
C ASN A 259 0.96 8.44 -20.16
N ARG A 260 0.41 9.48 -19.52
CA ARG A 260 0.25 10.81 -20.14
C ARG A 260 1.60 11.45 -20.47
N TYR A 261 2.64 11.05 -19.76
CA TYR A 261 4.02 11.46 -19.96
C TYR A 261 4.87 10.39 -20.66
N GLN A 262 4.23 9.39 -21.30
CA GLN A 262 4.90 8.28 -21.98
C GLN A 262 5.84 7.46 -21.06
N LYS A 263 5.44 7.31 -19.79
CA LYS A 263 6.12 6.47 -18.81
C LYS A 263 5.24 5.29 -18.41
N GLN A 264 5.74 4.05 -18.55
CA GLN A 264 5.12 2.87 -17.95
C GLN A 264 5.53 2.76 -16.48
N ILE A 265 4.69 2.14 -15.65
CA ILE A 265 5.06 1.77 -14.28
C ILE A 265 5.50 0.31 -14.18
N PHE A 266 6.47 0.04 -13.30
CA PHE A 266 6.93 -1.29 -12.94
C PHE A 266 6.80 -1.45 -11.42
N PRO A 267 5.69 -2.02 -10.91
CA PRO A 267 5.51 -2.27 -9.49
C PRO A 267 6.58 -3.25 -8.98
N LEU A 268 7.40 -2.81 -8.03
CA LEU A 268 8.44 -3.65 -7.42
C LEU A 268 7.91 -4.36 -6.17
N LEU A 269 7.19 -3.62 -5.33
CA LEU A 269 6.62 -4.13 -4.09
C LEU A 269 5.40 -3.28 -3.67
N SER A 270 4.22 -3.91 -3.53
CA SER A 270 2.98 -3.24 -3.12
C SER A 270 2.38 -3.88 -1.88
N LEU A 271 2.26 -3.13 -0.79
CA LEU A 271 1.97 -3.67 0.54
C LEU A 271 0.78 -3.00 1.21
N THR A 272 -0.04 -3.80 1.88
CA THR A 272 -0.93 -3.32 2.96
C THR A 272 -0.27 -3.67 4.29
N ALA A 273 -0.18 -2.68 5.18
CA ALA A 273 0.42 -2.86 6.49
C ALA A 273 -0.28 -1.95 7.50
N ASP A 274 -0.71 -2.52 8.62
CA ASP A 274 -1.38 -1.81 9.70
C ASP A 274 -2.61 -1.03 9.19
N PHE A 275 -2.49 0.29 9.04
CA PHE A 275 -3.55 1.21 8.60
C PHE A 275 -3.30 1.88 7.24
N TYR A 276 -2.21 1.53 6.57
CA TYR A 276 -1.78 2.16 5.33
C TYR A 276 -1.51 1.14 4.22
N ILE A 277 -1.39 1.66 3.02
CA ILE A 277 -0.76 0.95 1.91
C ILE A 277 0.52 1.67 1.50
N ARG A 278 1.52 0.92 1.07
CA ARG A 278 2.83 1.41 0.64
C ARG A 278 3.20 0.74 -0.68
N LEU A 279 3.61 1.54 -1.65
CA LEU A 279 4.00 1.05 -2.97
C LEU A 279 5.40 1.54 -3.32
N PHE A 280 6.19 0.64 -3.87
CA PHE A 280 7.50 0.89 -4.47
C PHE A 280 7.38 0.61 -5.95
N VAL A 281 7.42 1.66 -6.77
CA VAL A 281 7.11 1.60 -8.19
C VAL A 281 8.24 2.26 -8.96
N ARG A 282 8.86 1.53 -9.88
CA ARG A 282 9.81 2.11 -10.82
C ARG A 282 9.05 2.78 -11.96
N ILE A 283 9.37 4.04 -12.26
CA ILE A 283 8.67 4.86 -13.25
C ILE A 283 9.51 4.99 -14.52
N GLY A 284 8.99 4.51 -15.65
CA GLY A 284 9.68 4.50 -16.93
C GLY A 284 10.82 3.48 -17.01
N SER A 285 11.55 3.52 -18.12
CA SER A 285 12.77 2.74 -18.32
C SER A 285 13.79 3.56 -19.11
N GLU A 286 15.08 3.31 -18.89
CA GLU A 286 16.18 3.99 -19.60
C GLU A 286 16.20 3.67 -21.10
N GLU A 287 15.67 2.52 -21.52
CA GLU A 287 15.87 2.02 -22.88
C GLU A 287 14.65 2.23 -23.80
N LYS A 288 13.40 2.04 -23.31
CA LYS A 288 12.20 1.97 -24.18
C LYS A 288 10.86 2.36 -23.51
N SER A 289 10.81 3.45 -22.75
CA SER A 289 9.62 3.87 -21.97
C SER A 289 8.30 3.99 -22.76
N VAL A 290 8.35 4.43 -24.03
CA VAL A 290 7.14 4.70 -24.85
C VAL A 290 6.45 3.41 -25.33
N LEU A 291 7.22 2.41 -25.77
CA LEU A 291 6.67 1.15 -26.32
C LEU A 291 5.92 0.33 -25.26
N HIS A 292 6.39 0.49 -24.03
CA HIS A 292 5.95 -0.14 -22.79
C HIS A 292 4.62 0.43 -22.27
N CYS A 293 4.29 1.69 -22.59
CA CYS A 293 3.00 2.29 -22.22
C CYS A 293 1.80 1.54 -22.83
N HIS A 294 1.96 0.89 -23.98
CA HIS A 294 0.89 0.15 -24.64
C HIS A 294 0.33 -0.98 -23.76
N ASP A 295 1.16 -1.60 -22.92
CA ASP A 295 0.74 -2.70 -22.05
C ASP A 295 -0.23 -2.24 -20.95
N SER A 296 -0.37 -0.94 -20.72
CA SER A 296 -1.33 -0.41 -19.76
C SER A 296 -2.78 -0.79 -20.11
N ILE A 297 -3.11 -0.94 -21.40
CA ILE A 297 -4.46 -1.32 -21.83
C ILE A 297 -4.79 -2.78 -21.49
N ILE A 298 -3.77 -3.66 -21.46
CA ILE A 298 -3.94 -5.08 -21.12
C ILE A 298 -3.82 -5.32 -19.60
N ASN A 299 -3.17 -4.40 -18.88
CA ASN A 299 -3.02 -4.42 -17.42
C ASN A 299 -4.07 -3.59 -16.68
N THR A 300 -5.08 -3.05 -17.37
CA THR A 300 -6.19 -2.29 -16.76
C THR A 300 -7.48 -3.04 -16.97
N SER A 301 -8.23 -3.26 -15.89
CA SER A 301 -9.51 -3.96 -15.95
C SER A 301 -10.60 -3.28 -15.14
N TYR A 302 -11.83 -3.39 -15.62
CA TYR A 302 -13.02 -3.17 -14.80
C TYR A 302 -13.37 -4.44 -14.03
N VAL A 303 -13.91 -4.27 -12.83
CA VAL A 303 -14.34 -5.38 -11.99
C VAL A 303 -15.87 -5.44 -12.00
N PHE A 304 -16.41 -6.54 -12.49
CA PHE A 304 -17.83 -6.82 -12.43
C PHE A 304 -18.09 -7.72 -11.23
N GLN A 305 -18.59 -7.14 -10.16
CA GLN A 305 -18.82 -7.81 -8.87
C GLN A 305 -20.29 -8.21 -8.73
N CYS A 306 -20.55 -9.43 -8.26
CA CYS A 306 -21.90 -9.84 -7.90
C CYS A 306 -22.38 -9.13 -6.64
N ASN A 307 -23.65 -8.70 -6.61
CA ASN A 307 -24.29 -8.12 -5.42
C ASN A 307 -24.74 -9.14 -4.37
N GLY A 308 -24.91 -10.41 -4.77
CA GLY A 308 -25.43 -11.46 -3.89
C GLY A 308 -24.33 -12.28 -3.21
N CYS A 309 -23.31 -12.67 -3.97
CA CYS A 309 -22.20 -13.50 -3.50
C CYS A 309 -20.86 -12.84 -3.84
N GLN A 310 -19.76 -13.52 -3.50
CA GLN A 310 -18.40 -13.02 -3.73
C GLN A 310 -17.90 -13.18 -5.17
N ASN A 311 -18.65 -13.81 -6.08
CA ASN A 311 -18.23 -13.98 -7.48
C ASN A 311 -17.98 -12.62 -8.17
N TYR A 312 -16.89 -12.53 -8.92
CA TYR A 312 -16.55 -11.37 -9.75
C TYR A 312 -15.91 -11.79 -11.07
N TYR A 313 -15.90 -10.87 -12.03
CA TYR A 313 -15.16 -11.01 -13.28
C TYR A 313 -14.25 -9.80 -13.47
N LEU A 314 -13.03 -10.05 -13.94
CA LEU A 314 -12.12 -9.01 -14.39
C LEU A 314 -12.24 -8.92 -15.91
N HIS A 315 -12.50 -7.72 -16.41
CA HIS A 315 -12.57 -7.47 -17.85
C HIS A 315 -11.50 -6.45 -18.23
N ASN A 316 -10.44 -6.91 -18.88
CA ASN A 316 -9.35 -6.04 -19.31
C ASN A 316 -9.83 -5.15 -20.46
N VAL A 317 -9.43 -3.88 -20.48
CA VAL A 317 -9.84 -2.92 -21.51
C VAL A 317 -9.41 -3.37 -22.90
N GLY A 318 -8.19 -3.90 -23.00
CA GLY A 318 -7.63 -4.41 -24.25
C GLY A 318 -6.99 -5.78 -24.12
N ARG A 319 -6.58 -6.30 -25.28
CA ARG A 319 -5.77 -7.51 -25.44
C ARG A 319 -4.63 -7.26 -26.40
N SER A 320 -3.54 -7.98 -26.21
CA SER A 320 -2.44 -8.08 -27.15
C SER A 320 -2.55 -9.38 -27.95
N SER A 321 -2.00 -9.38 -29.16
CA SER A 321 -1.81 -10.59 -29.96
C SER A 321 -0.42 -10.57 -30.56
N SER A 322 0.31 -11.68 -30.38
CA SER A 322 1.61 -11.89 -31.01
C SER A 322 1.43 -12.77 -32.25
N LYS A 323 2.15 -12.49 -33.35
CA LYS A 323 2.15 -13.38 -34.53
C LYS A 323 2.85 -14.72 -34.27
N HIS A 324 3.53 -14.88 -33.12
CA HIS A 324 4.35 -16.04 -32.79
C HIS A 324 3.63 -17.11 -31.94
N ASP A 325 2.47 -16.81 -31.36
CA ASP A 325 1.70 -17.70 -30.46
C ASP A 325 1.22 -19.03 -31.11
N LYS A 326 1.44 -19.24 -32.41
CA LYS A 326 1.13 -20.50 -33.11
C LYS A 326 2.29 -21.49 -33.22
N LYS A 327 3.52 -21.12 -32.81
CA LYS A 327 4.74 -21.97 -32.93
C LYS A 327 5.50 -22.19 -31.62
N GLU A 328 4.91 -21.86 -30.47
CA GLU A 328 5.56 -21.94 -29.15
C GLU A 328 5.30 -23.26 -28.41
N LYS A 329 5.88 -24.38 -28.88
CA LYS A 329 5.95 -25.59 -28.04
C LYS A 329 7.35 -26.03 -27.64
N ASN A 330 8.43 -25.46 -28.18
CA ASN A 330 9.81 -25.90 -27.86
C ASN A 330 10.84 -24.77 -28.01
N LEU A 331 10.93 -23.83 -27.06
CA LEU A 331 12.06 -22.89 -26.99
C LEU A 331 12.54 -22.74 -25.54
N THR A 332 13.83 -22.48 -25.37
CA THR A 332 14.47 -22.35 -24.05
C THR A 332 14.25 -20.95 -23.45
N LYS A 333 14.29 -20.83 -22.12
CA LYS A 333 14.03 -19.57 -21.40
C LYS A 333 14.98 -18.41 -21.78
N GLU A 334 16.20 -18.71 -22.24
CA GLU A 334 17.16 -17.71 -22.73
C GLU A 334 16.86 -17.21 -24.16
N GLU A 335 16.13 -18.00 -24.97
CA GLU A 335 15.71 -17.60 -26.31
C GLU A 335 14.42 -16.75 -26.29
N GLN A 336 13.59 -16.91 -25.26
CA GLN A 336 12.42 -16.07 -25.01
C GLN A 336 12.82 -14.64 -24.64
N SER A 337 13.74 -14.47 -23.69
CA SER A 337 14.17 -13.13 -23.22
C SER A 337 14.84 -12.27 -24.31
N LYS A 338 15.46 -12.90 -25.32
CA LYS A 338 16.06 -12.22 -26.48
C LYS A 338 15.06 -11.90 -27.60
N ARG A 339 13.84 -12.46 -27.60
CA ARG A 339 12.84 -12.31 -28.69
C ARG A 339 11.61 -11.47 -28.33
N ASP A 340 11.36 -11.19 -27.05
CA ASP A 340 10.12 -10.53 -26.56
C ASP A 340 9.86 -9.11 -27.08
N HIS A 341 10.76 -8.53 -27.88
CA HIS A 341 10.70 -7.12 -28.25
C HIS A 341 10.53 -6.93 -29.76
N ASN A 342 9.80 -7.85 -30.40
CA ASN A 342 9.51 -7.79 -31.83
C ASN A 342 8.40 -6.75 -32.10
N HIS A 343 8.62 -5.85 -33.06
CA HIS A 343 7.76 -4.72 -33.49
C HIS A 343 6.36 -5.11 -34.06
N ASN A 344 5.80 -6.25 -33.66
CA ASN A 344 4.58 -6.82 -34.25
C ASN A 344 3.47 -7.13 -33.23
N THR A 345 3.60 -6.71 -31.97
CA THR A 345 2.51 -6.83 -30.99
C THR A 345 1.37 -5.90 -31.39
N LYS A 346 0.22 -6.48 -31.72
CA LYS A 346 -0.99 -5.73 -32.04
C LYS A 346 -1.88 -5.64 -30.82
N TYR A 347 -2.25 -4.42 -30.45
CA TYR A 347 -3.22 -4.14 -29.40
C TYR A 347 -4.60 -3.95 -30.01
N SER A 348 -5.63 -4.47 -29.35
CA SER A 348 -7.03 -4.29 -29.73
C SER A 348 -7.92 -4.23 -28.49
N LEU A 349 -9.12 -3.67 -28.64
CA LEU A 349 -10.12 -3.66 -27.57
C LEU A 349 -10.65 -5.08 -27.31
N ASN A 350 -10.95 -5.38 -26.06
CA ASN A 350 -11.65 -6.61 -25.70
C ASN A 350 -13.16 -6.45 -25.91
N PRO A 351 -13.81 -7.34 -26.67
CA PRO A 351 -15.27 -7.40 -26.70
C PRO A 351 -15.83 -7.64 -25.30
N VAL A 352 -16.93 -6.97 -24.97
CA VAL A 352 -17.59 -7.17 -23.68
C VAL A 352 -18.29 -8.52 -23.68
N SER A 353 -17.85 -9.43 -22.80
CA SER A 353 -18.41 -10.77 -22.64
C SER A 353 -18.67 -11.07 -21.16
N ILE A 354 -19.38 -10.15 -20.49
CA ILE A 354 -19.72 -10.27 -19.06
C ILE A 354 -21.21 -10.51 -18.90
N PRO A 355 -21.64 -11.52 -18.11
CA PRO A 355 -23.04 -11.80 -17.92
C PRO A 355 -23.71 -10.70 -17.08
N THR A 356 -24.97 -10.38 -17.39
CA THR A 356 -25.75 -9.37 -16.65
C THR A 356 -26.21 -9.89 -15.27
N LYS A 357 -26.22 -11.22 -15.09
CA LYS A 357 -26.51 -11.92 -13.83
C LYS A 357 -25.34 -12.82 -13.47
N CYS A 358 -25.14 -13.02 -12.18
CA CYS A 358 -24.11 -13.91 -11.66
C CYS A 358 -24.41 -15.37 -12.00
N GLU A 359 -23.46 -16.08 -12.63
CA GLU A 359 -23.61 -17.51 -12.95
C GLU A 359 -23.67 -18.41 -11.71
N VAL A 360 -23.25 -17.91 -10.55
CA VAL A 360 -23.23 -18.64 -9.28
C VAL A 360 -24.54 -18.45 -8.50
N CYS A 361 -25.07 -17.23 -8.38
CA CYS A 361 -26.24 -16.96 -7.52
C CYS A 361 -27.35 -16.11 -8.17
N ASP A 362 -27.30 -15.91 -9.49
CA ASP A 362 -28.30 -15.21 -10.33
C ASP A 362 -28.59 -13.74 -9.97
N SER A 363 -27.88 -13.21 -8.97
CA SER A 363 -27.98 -11.82 -8.54
C SER A 363 -27.39 -10.86 -9.58
N SER A 364 -27.80 -9.60 -9.53
CA SER A 364 -27.28 -8.56 -10.41
C SER A 364 -25.79 -8.29 -10.19
N MET A 365 -25.16 -7.79 -11.24
CA MET A 365 -23.76 -7.37 -11.23
C MET A 365 -23.64 -5.85 -11.05
N VAL A 366 -22.59 -5.40 -10.37
CA VAL A 366 -22.17 -4.00 -10.29
C VAL A 366 -20.77 -3.84 -10.84
N ILE A 367 -20.47 -2.66 -11.35
CA ILE A 367 -19.16 -2.33 -11.91
C ILE A 367 -18.33 -1.54 -10.90
N GLY A 368 -17.03 -1.85 -10.85
CA GLY A 368 -16.00 -1.13 -10.14
C GLY A 368 -14.71 -1.04 -10.95
N GLY A 369 -13.69 -0.49 -10.33
CA GLY A 369 -12.43 -0.13 -10.97
C GLY A 369 -12.53 1.23 -11.68
N PRO A 370 -11.69 1.46 -12.70
CA PRO A 370 -10.67 0.54 -13.22
C PRO A 370 -9.57 0.19 -12.21
N ILE A 371 -9.00 -1.01 -12.29
CA ILE A 371 -7.88 -1.46 -11.44
C ILE A 371 -6.71 -2.00 -12.27
N TRP A 372 -5.52 -1.98 -11.69
CA TRP A 372 -4.35 -2.65 -12.25
C TRP A 372 -4.45 -4.17 -12.04
N THR A 373 -4.50 -4.92 -13.14
CA THR A 373 -4.55 -6.39 -13.14
C THR A 373 -3.24 -7.05 -13.51
N GLY A 374 -2.21 -6.28 -13.86
CA GLY A 374 -0.84 -6.79 -13.97
C GLY A 374 -0.25 -7.21 -12.62
N GLU A 375 1.00 -7.65 -12.65
CA GLU A 375 1.79 -7.96 -11.46
C GLU A 375 1.90 -6.71 -10.55
N ILE A 376 1.83 -6.92 -9.24
CA ILE A 376 1.96 -5.84 -8.23
C ILE A 376 3.27 -5.94 -7.43
N HIS A 377 4.09 -6.93 -7.80
CA HIS A 377 5.37 -7.29 -7.20
C HIS A 377 6.32 -7.74 -8.31
N ASP A 378 7.60 -7.41 -8.17
CA ASP A 378 8.65 -7.93 -9.05
C ASP A 378 9.37 -9.10 -8.36
N ASN A 379 9.34 -10.28 -8.99
CA ASN A 379 9.91 -11.49 -8.40
C ASN A 379 11.43 -11.39 -8.25
N GLY A 380 12.12 -10.80 -9.24
CA GLY A 380 13.57 -10.62 -9.20
C GLY A 380 13.96 -9.71 -8.03
N PHE A 381 13.28 -8.57 -7.89
CA PHE A 381 13.49 -7.61 -6.82
C PHE A 381 13.26 -8.24 -5.44
N ILE A 382 12.15 -8.95 -5.24
CA ILE A 382 11.87 -9.60 -3.94
C ILE A 382 12.89 -10.69 -3.61
N ASN A 383 13.32 -11.47 -4.60
CA ASN A 383 14.35 -12.50 -4.39
C ASN A 383 15.68 -11.85 -3.98
N SER A 384 16.11 -10.78 -4.65
CA SER A 384 17.30 -10.03 -4.26
C SER A 384 17.21 -9.51 -2.82
N LEU A 385 16.05 -8.98 -2.40
CA LEU A 385 15.85 -8.54 -1.02
C LEU A 385 16.00 -9.68 0.01
N LEU A 386 15.42 -10.85 -0.30
CA LEU A 386 15.48 -12.03 0.56
C LEU A 386 16.89 -12.64 0.63
N GLU A 387 17.62 -12.67 -0.48
CA GLU A 387 19.01 -13.16 -0.53
C GLU A 387 19.94 -12.32 0.35
N ARG A 388 19.68 -11.02 0.46
CA ARG A 388 20.47 -10.07 1.25
C ARG A 388 20.00 -9.93 2.70
N THR A 389 19.17 -10.84 3.22
CA THR A 389 18.57 -10.76 4.58
C THR A 389 19.58 -10.41 5.69
N GLU A 390 20.80 -10.88 5.56
CA GLU A 390 21.86 -10.67 6.54
C GLU A 390 22.32 -9.21 6.63
N ASP A 391 22.35 -8.48 5.51
CA ASP A 391 22.81 -7.08 5.40
C ASP A 391 21.95 -6.13 6.25
N TRP A 392 20.67 -6.46 6.45
CA TRP A 392 19.68 -5.58 7.06
C TRP A 392 19.18 -6.05 8.44
N LYS A 393 19.92 -6.93 9.11
CA LYS A 393 19.66 -7.32 10.51
C LYS A 393 19.70 -6.16 11.51
N HIS A 394 20.32 -5.04 11.11
CA HIS A 394 20.39 -3.83 11.90
C HIS A 394 19.05 -3.06 11.96
N LEU A 395 18.12 -3.30 11.04
CA LEU A 395 16.80 -2.68 11.03
C LEU A 395 15.91 -3.25 12.14
N GLY A 396 15.19 -2.39 12.86
CA GLY A 396 14.39 -2.78 14.02
C GLY A 396 13.29 -3.79 13.66
N THR A 397 12.71 -3.68 12.46
CA THR A 397 11.62 -4.52 11.99
C THR A 397 12.05 -5.63 11.02
N TYR A 398 13.35 -5.96 10.92
CA TYR A 398 13.86 -6.91 9.92
C TYR A 398 13.13 -8.28 9.97
N LYS A 399 12.83 -8.81 11.15
CA LYS A 399 12.11 -10.08 11.30
C LYS A 399 10.69 -10.02 10.72
N ARG A 400 10.03 -8.86 10.84
CA ARG A 400 8.69 -8.62 10.29
C ARG A 400 8.78 -8.52 8.77
N ILE A 401 9.72 -7.73 8.25
CA ILE A 401 9.95 -7.57 6.81
C ILE A 401 10.23 -8.91 6.15
N LYS A 402 11.17 -9.71 6.69
CA LYS A 402 11.53 -11.03 6.15
C LYS A 402 10.30 -11.93 5.99
N LYS A 403 9.51 -12.07 7.05
CA LYS A 403 8.29 -12.89 7.04
C LYS A 403 7.26 -12.39 6.04
N THR A 404 7.11 -11.08 5.92
CA THR A 404 6.19 -10.47 4.94
C THR A 404 6.65 -10.76 3.51
N LEU A 405 7.94 -10.58 3.21
CA LEU A 405 8.50 -10.88 1.88
C LEU A 405 8.40 -12.37 1.54
N GLU A 406 8.70 -13.28 2.47
CA GLU A 406 8.53 -14.73 2.30
C GLU A 406 7.06 -15.10 2.02
N ALA A 407 6.11 -14.46 2.71
CA ALA A 407 4.68 -14.67 2.48
C ALA A 407 4.21 -14.13 1.12
N ILE A 408 4.79 -13.01 0.64
CA ILE A 408 4.49 -12.46 -0.68
C ILE A 408 5.09 -13.31 -1.80
N GLN A 409 6.35 -13.70 -1.68
CA GLN A 409 7.00 -14.61 -2.64
C GLN A 409 6.18 -15.89 -2.81
N LYS A 410 5.59 -16.36 -1.71
CA LYS A 410 4.66 -17.47 -1.72
C LYS A 410 3.35 -17.17 -2.44
N GLU A 411 2.71 -16.02 -2.18
CA GLU A 411 1.53 -15.62 -2.95
C GLU A 411 1.81 -15.57 -4.45
N MET A 412 2.99 -15.10 -4.85
CA MET A 412 3.40 -15.01 -6.25
C MET A 412 3.63 -16.38 -6.90
N SER A 413 3.87 -17.43 -6.11
CA SER A 413 4.15 -18.78 -6.64
C SER A 413 3.00 -19.40 -7.42
N ILE A 414 1.76 -18.94 -7.20
CA ILE A 414 0.60 -19.41 -7.96
C ILE A 414 0.37 -18.62 -9.25
N GLY A 415 1.17 -17.58 -9.52
CA GLY A 415 1.01 -16.65 -10.64
C GLY A 415 0.12 -15.45 -10.34
N ASN A 416 -0.11 -14.61 -11.34
CA ASN A 416 -0.94 -13.40 -11.20
C ASN A 416 -2.43 -13.71 -11.25
N TYR A 417 -3.01 -13.92 -10.07
CA TYR A 417 -4.45 -14.05 -9.86
C TYR A 417 -4.93 -12.87 -9.01
N PRO A 418 -5.41 -11.77 -9.64
CA PRO A 418 -5.81 -10.57 -8.94
C PRO A 418 -7.00 -10.78 -8.01
N LEU A 419 -6.89 -10.16 -6.83
CA LEU A 419 -7.88 -10.19 -5.76
C LEU A 419 -7.98 -11.57 -5.07
N SER A 420 -8.53 -11.56 -3.87
CA SER A 420 -8.72 -12.73 -3.03
C SER A 420 -10.20 -12.93 -2.68
N MET A 421 -10.58 -14.14 -2.27
CA MET A 421 -11.92 -14.45 -1.75
C MET A 421 -11.89 -14.73 -0.25
N ASP A 422 -12.97 -14.34 0.46
CA ASP A 422 -13.15 -14.59 1.88
C ASP A 422 -13.89 -15.92 2.08
N TYR A 423 -13.15 -16.94 2.48
CA TYR A 423 -13.70 -18.30 2.57
C TYR A 423 -14.59 -18.51 3.79
N ASP A 424 -14.35 -17.77 4.89
CA ASP A 424 -15.27 -17.77 6.04
C ASP A 424 -16.60 -17.12 5.66
N ARG A 425 -16.55 -16.05 4.86
CA ARG A 425 -17.76 -15.45 4.30
C ARG A 425 -18.48 -16.40 3.36
N LEU A 426 -17.76 -17.15 2.52
CA LEU A 426 -18.38 -18.10 1.60
C LEU A 426 -19.10 -19.22 2.37
N ASN A 427 -18.47 -19.76 3.43
CA ASN A 427 -19.12 -20.69 4.36
C ASN A 427 -20.37 -20.07 5.00
N SER A 428 -20.27 -18.83 5.49
CA SER A 428 -21.41 -18.12 6.08
C SER A 428 -22.55 -17.88 5.09
N GLU A 429 -22.23 -17.57 3.82
CA GLU A 429 -23.20 -17.34 2.74
C GLU A 429 -24.04 -18.58 2.48
N ILE A 430 -23.42 -19.74 2.34
CA ILE A 430 -24.14 -20.99 2.09
C ILE A 430 -24.54 -21.73 3.38
N ARG A 431 -24.27 -21.18 4.56
CA ARG A 431 -24.46 -21.83 5.87
C ARG A 431 -23.77 -23.20 5.98
N ALA A 432 -22.52 -23.28 5.53
CA ALA A 432 -21.65 -24.42 5.74
C ALA A 432 -20.81 -24.25 7.02
N SER A 433 -20.37 -25.38 7.58
CA SER A 433 -19.32 -25.39 8.59
C SER A 433 -17.98 -24.98 7.97
N SER A 434 -17.06 -24.45 8.77
CA SER A 434 -15.72 -24.11 8.27
C SER A 434 -14.97 -25.36 7.83
N ILE A 435 -14.35 -25.28 6.64
CA ILE A 435 -13.53 -26.38 6.10
C ILE A 435 -12.19 -26.40 6.84
N PRO A 436 -11.78 -27.54 7.43
CA PRO A 436 -10.46 -27.66 8.04
C PRO A 436 -9.34 -27.31 7.05
N LYS A 437 -8.31 -26.60 7.52
CA LYS A 437 -7.22 -26.12 6.66
C LYS A 437 -6.55 -27.24 5.84
N LYS A 438 -6.41 -28.46 6.36
CA LYS A 438 -5.88 -29.58 5.55
C LYS A 438 -6.85 -29.99 4.45
N ALA A 439 -8.14 -30.14 4.77
CA ALA A 439 -9.16 -30.59 3.85
C ALA A 439 -9.38 -29.62 2.68
N ILE A 440 -9.36 -28.32 2.93
CA ILE A 440 -9.51 -27.33 1.84
C ILE A 440 -8.32 -27.38 0.87
N TYR A 441 -7.09 -27.51 1.37
CA TYR A 441 -5.92 -27.67 0.52
C TYR A 441 -5.98 -28.97 -0.30
N SER A 442 -6.41 -30.08 0.33
CA SER A 442 -6.65 -31.35 -0.37
C SER A 442 -7.68 -31.21 -1.49
N ALA A 443 -8.81 -30.54 -1.22
CA ALA A 443 -9.88 -30.33 -2.20
C ALA A 443 -9.38 -29.60 -3.46
N PHE A 444 -8.71 -28.45 -3.31
CA PHE A 444 -8.18 -27.70 -4.46
C PHE A 444 -7.15 -28.52 -5.24
N ARG A 445 -6.24 -29.19 -4.53
CA ARG A 445 -5.19 -30.02 -5.13
C ARG A 445 -5.72 -31.22 -5.89
N SER A 446 -6.76 -31.88 -5.37
CA SER A 446 -7.41 -33.01 -6.03
C SER A 446 -7.97 -32.64 -7.41
N LEU A 447 -8.34 -31.37 -7.58
CA LEU A 447 -8.86 -30.80 -8.82
C LEU A 447 -7.78 -30.14 -9.70
N GLY A 448 -6.51 -30.26 -9.32
CA GLY A 448 -5.37 -29.69 -10.06
C GLY A 448 -5.15 -28.18 -9.86
N TYR A 449 -5.76 -27.59 -8.84
CA TYR A 449 -5.63 -26.16 -8.52
C TYR A 449 -4.72 -25.89 -7.33
N GLU A 450 -4.09 -24.72 -7.38
CA GLU A 450 -3.24 -24.18 -6.34
C GLU A 450 -4.06 -23.30 -5.40
N LEU A 451 -3.73 -23.30 -4.11
CA LEU A 451 -4.36 -22.46 -3.11
C LEU A 451 -3.30 -21.81 -2.23
N VAL A 452 -3.37 -20.50 -2.07
CA VAL A 452 -2.50 -19.76 -1.16
C VAL A 452 -3.31 -18.83 -0.28
N GLN A 453 -2.92 -18.76 0.99
CA GLN A 453 -3.50 -17.85 1.95
C GLN A 453 -2.81 -16.49 1.84
N THR A 454 -3.55 -15.38 1.89
CA THR A 454 -2.91 -14.06 1.76
C THR A 454 -2.03 -13.70 2.97
N TYR A 455 -1.01 -12.87 2.77
CA TYR A 455 -0.07 -12.42 3.81
C TYR A 455 -0.72 -11.49 4.82
N TYR A 456 -1.80 -10.80 4.44
CA TYR A 456 -2.40 -9.72 5.22
C TYR A 456 -3.70 -10.11 5.93
N LYS A 457 -4.41 -11.17 5.51
CA LYS A 457 -5.62 -11.66 6.21
C LYS A 457 -5.73 -13.19 6.21
N PRO A 458 -6.07 -13.82 7.36
CA PRO A 458 -6.15 -15.28 7.48
C PRO A 458 -7.32 -15.91 6.73
N ASN A 459 -8.43 -15.22 6.58
CA ASN A 459 -9.62 -15.77 5.92
C ASN A 459 -9.65 -15.51 4.41
N LEU A 460 -8.66 -14.79 3.88
CA LEU A 460 -8.54 -14.47 2.46
C LEU A 460 -7.58 -15.42 1.76
N PHE A 461 -8.03 -15.96 0.62
CA PHE A 461 -7.28 -16.89 -0.20
C PHE A 461 -7.25 -16.47 -1.66
N LYS A 462 -6.15 -16.81 -2.34
CA LYS A 462 -5.98 -16.73 -3.79
C LYS A 462 -5.80 -18.13 -4.37
N THR A 463 -6.25 -18.31 -5.60
CA THR A 463 -6.21 -19.57 -6.31
C THR A 463 -6.27 -19.33 -7.81
N ASN A 464 -5.74 -20.27 -8.57
CA ASN A 464 -5.93 -20.33 -10.01
C ASN A 464 -7.24 -21.02 -10.43
N ALA A 465 -8.06 -21.47 -9.46
CA ALA A 465 -9.35 -22.08 -9.72
C ALA A 465 -10.38 -21.03 -10.19
N PRO A 466 -11.17 -21.34 -11.25
CA PRO A 466 -12.34 -20.55 -11.59
C PRO A 466 -13.32 -20.45 -10.43
N HIS A 467 -14.02 -19.33 -10.28
CA HIS A 467 -14.94 -19.13 -9.15
C HIS A 467 -16.01 -20.23 -9.04
N LYS A 468 -16.52 -20.73 -10.16
CA LYS A 468 -17.46 -21.85 -10.19
C LYS A 468 -16.93 -23.09 -9.46
N VAL A 469 -15.66 -23.44 -9.68
CA VAL A 469 -14.97 -24.54 -8.99
C VAL A 469 -14.88 -24.26 -7.49
N ILE A 470 -14.55 -23.03 -7.09
CA ILE A 470 -14.51 -22.64 -5.68
C ILE A 470 -15.88 -22.87 -5.04
N TYR A 471 -16.97 -22.44 -5.67
CA TYR A 471 -18.31 -22.67 -5.14
C TYR A 471 -18.68 -24.16 -5.10
N ASP A 472 -18.32 -24.95 -6.11
CA ASP A 472 -18.53 -26.40 -6.12
C ASP A 472 -17.83 -27.10 -4.95
N ILE A 473 -16.59 -26.72 -4.64
CA ILE A 473 -15.86 -27.25 -3.47
C ILE A 473 -16.65 -27.01 -2.16
N PHE A 474 -17.16 -25.80 -1.97
CA PHE A 474 -17.86 -25.45 -0.74
C PHE A 474 -19.26 -26.06 -0.66
N LYS A 475 -19.95 -26.20 -1.81
CA LYS A 475 -21.21 -26.96 -1.88
C LYS A 475 -20.98 -28.43 -1.52
N ALA A 476 -19.96 -29.07 -2.10
CA ALA A 476 -19.59 -30.45 -1.78
C ALA A 476 -19.26 -30.63 -0.30
N TRP A 477 -18.51 -29.68 0.30
CA TRP A 477 -18.24 -29.71 1.74
C TRP A 477 -19.52 -29.65 2.58
N LYS A 478 -20.45 -28.74 2.23
CA LYS A 478 -21.73 -28.64 2.92
C LYS A 478 -22.52 -29.95 2.84
N MET A 479 -22.56 -30.57 1.66
CA MET A 479 -23.22 -31.85 1.45
C MET A 479 -22.58 -32.97 2.29
N LYS A 480 -21.24 -33.00 2.40
CA LYS A 480 -20.50 -33.95 3.24
C LYS A 480 -20.80 -33.79 4.74
N CYS A 481 -21.09 -32.57 5.21
CA CYS A 481 -21.27 -32.28 6.64
C CYS A 481 -22.70 -32.42 7.16
N ILE A 482 -23.71 -32.55 6.30
CA ILE A 482 -25.11 -32.64 6.72
C ILE A 482 -25.54 -34.11 6.70
N GLU A 483 -25.91 -34.64 7.86
CA GLU A 483 -26.61 -35.91 8.00
C GLU A 483 -28.12 -35.65 7.80
N GLY A 484 -28.64 -35.82 6.57
CA GLY A 484 -30.04 -35.51 6.27
C GLY A 484 -30.44 -35.70 4.80
N THR A 485 -31.66 -35.27 4.47
CA THR A 485 -32.21 -35.25 3.10
C THR A 485 -31.81 -33.97 2.36
N GLU A 486 -31.97 -33.92 1.03
CA GLU A 486 -31.69 -32.71 0.23
C GLU A 486 -32.45 -31.46 0.71
N LYS A 487 -33.63 -31.63 1.34
CA LYS A 487 -34.39 -30.52 1.92
C LYS A 487 -33.67 -29.86 3.11
N ASP A 488 -32.88 -30.63 3.85
CA ASP A 488 -32.14 -30.14 5.02
C ASP A 488 -30.95 -29.26 4.60
N ILE A 489 -30.43 -29.46 3.38
CA ILE A 489 -29.32 -28.68 2.82
C ILE A 489 -29.72 -27.21 2.62
N THR A 490 -30.96 -26.94 2.26
CA THR A 490 -31.45 -25.58 1.99
C THR A 490 -32.30 -25.01 3.12
N ASP A 491 -32.51 -25.78 4.20
CA ASP A 491 -33.31 -25.32 5.34
C ASP A 491 -32.71 -24.05 5.96
N LYS A 492 -33.60 -23.10 6.29
CA LYS A 492 -33.31 -21.77 6.82
C LYS A 492 -32.32 -20.93 5.99
N CYS A 493 -31.86 -21.38 4.83
CA CYS A 493 -30.92 -20.65 3.97
C CYS A 493 -31.57 -19.39 3.36
N SER A 494 -30.77 -18.36 3.08
CA SER A 494 -31.24 -17.19 2.33
C SER A 494 -31.53 -17.56 0.87
N ASP A 495 -32.25 -16.71 0.14
CA ASP A 495 -32.56 -16.97 -1.28
C ASP A 495 -31.30 -17.05 -2.15
N ILE A 496 -30.28 -16.24 -1.83
CA ILE A 496 -28.96 -16.32 -2.46
C ILE A 496 -28.32 -17.68 -2.20
N ALA A 497 -28.31 -18.13 -0.93
CA ALA A 497 -27.74 -19.42 -0.56
C ALA A 497 -28.46 -20.58 -1.26
N LYS A 498 -29.79 -20.52 -1.33
CA LYS A 498 -30.61 -21.49 -2.08
C LYS A 498 -30.27 -21.49 -3.58
N SER A 499 -30.15 -20.32 -4.19
CA SER A 499 -29.74 -20.20 -5.61
C SER A 499 -28.38 -20.83 -5.87
N ILE A 500 -27.41 -20.66 -4.96
CA ILE A 500 -26.09 -21.30 -5.05
C ILE A 500 -26.21 -22.82 -4.91
N LEU A 501 -26.86 -23.28 -3.84
CA LEU A 501 -26.93 -24.69 -3.47
C LEU A 501 -27.75 -25.54 -4.43
N ASN A 502 -28.77 -24.96 -5.08
CA ASN A 502 -29.61 -25.66 -6.05
C ASN A 502 -28.93 -25.87 -7.40
N LYS A 503 -27.78 -25.22 -7.66
CA LYS A 503 -27.01 -25.45 -8.88
C LYS A 503 -26.18 -26.71 -8.75
N PRO A 504 -26.14 -27.57 -9.80
CA PRO A 504 -25.40 -28.83 -9.75
C PRO A 504 -23.92 -28.58 -9.45
N ILE A 505 -23.30 -29.52 -8.75
CA ILE A 505 -21.84 -29.59 -8.60
C ILE A 505 -21.30 -30.21 -9.88
N GLU A 506 -20.41 -29.51 -10.58
CA GLU A 506 -19.82 -30.00 -11.83
C GLU A 506 -18.47 -30.69 -11.61
N VAL A 507 -17.79 -30.34 -10.51
CA VAL A 507 -16.52 -30.94 -10.11
C VAL A 507 -16.57 -31.41 -8.67
N GLU A 508 -16.22 -32.68 -8.44
CA GLU A 508 -16.27 -33.29 -7.12
C GLU A 508 -14.88 -33.31 -6.47
N PRO A 509 -14.64 -32.59 -5.36
CA PRO A 509 -13.34 -32.55 -4.70
C PRO A 509 -13.09 -33.76 -3.79
N ASP A 510 -11.83 -34.18 -3.68
CA ASP A 510 -11.36 -35.09 -2.65
C ASP A 510 -10.75 -34.32 -1.46
N PHE A 511 -11.52 -34.22 -0.37
CA PHE A 511 -11.10 -33.56 0.88
C PHE A 511 -10.02 -34.32 1.66
N GLU A 512 -9.71 -35.56 1.28
CA GLU A 512 -8.72 -36.42 1.94
C GLU A 512 -7.52 -36.70 1.02
N PHE A 513 -7.49 -36.07 -0.15
CA PHE A 513 -6.41 -36.20 -1.13
C PHE A 513 -5.05 -35.99 -0.47
N LYS A 514 -4.18 -37.00 -0.63
CA LYS A 514 -2.84 -37.02 -0.07
C LYS A 514 -1.83 -36.74 -1.17
N SER A 515 -1.08 -35.66 -1.01
CA SER A 515 0.15 -35.45 -1.75
C SER A 515 1.28 -35.05 -0.82
N LYS A 516 2.51 -35.42 -1.18
CA LYS A 516 3.71 -34.97 -0.45
C LYS A 516 3.83 -33.45 -0.50
N GLU A 517 3.36 -32.80 -1.57
CA GLU A 517 3.32 -31.34 -1.65
C GLU A 517 2.33 -30.74 -0.66
N ILE A 518 1.16 -31.33 -0.38
CA ILE A 518 0.21 -30.79 0.60
C ILE A 518 0.82 -30.72 2.00
N GLU A 519 1.58 -31.73 2.42
CA GLU A 519 2.24 -31.69 3.73
C GLU A 519 3.37 -30.66 3.77
N ALA A 520 4.11 -30.52 2.66
CA ALA A 520 5.10 -29.47 2.51
C ALA A 520 4.46 -28.08 2.51
N ASP A 521 3.35 -27.89 1.81
CA ASP A 521 2.57 -26.67 1.73
C ASP A 521 1.94 -26.35 3.07
N LEU A 522 1.30 -27.28 3.78
CA LEU A 522 0.75 -26.97 5.12
C LEU A 522 1.84 -26.55 6.11
N LYS A 523 3.07 -27.09 5.98
CA LYS A 523 4.24 -26.65 6.75
C LYS A 523 4.76 -25.29 6.26
N LYS A 524 4.84 -25.06 4.95
CA LYS A 524 5.33 -23.83 4.29
C LYS A 524 4.31 -22.69 4.24
N ASN A 525 3.01 -22.97 4.34
CA ASN A 525 1.84 -22.07 4.25
C ASN A 525 1.33 -21.69 5.64
N LYS A 526 2.16 -21.88 6.68
CA LYS A 526 2.00 -21.16 7.95
C LYS A 526 2.43 -19.70 7.73
N VAL A 527 1.56 -18.93 7.09
CA VAL A 527 1.66 -17.47 7.14
C VAL A 527 1.49 -17.07 8.61
N LYS A 528 2.55 -16.54 9.20
CA LYS A 528 2.48 -15.94 10.54
C LYS A 528 2.03 -14.50 10.37
N TYR A 529 0.74 -14.25 10.60
CA TYR A 529 0.20 -12.90 10.64
C TYR A 529 0.88 -12.12 11.76
N SER A 530 1.41 -10.96 11.42
CA SER A 530 1.86 -10.01 12.42
C SER A 530 0.63 -9.36 13.02
N HIS A 531 0.56 -9.32 14.34
CA HIS A 531 -0.48 -8.54 15.01
C HIS A 531 -0.18 -7.06 14.79
N ASN A 532 -1.23 -6.26 14.65
CA ASN A 532 -1.07 -4.81 14.61
C ASN A 532 -0.42 -4.35 15.92
N PRO A 533 0.55 -3.44 15.87
CA PRO A 533 1.16 -2.90 17.09
C PRO A 533 0.15 -2.08 17.92
N PRO A 534 0.40 -1.88 19.22
CA PRO A 534 -0.39 -0.96 20.03
C PRO A 534 -0.44 0.44 19.41
N GLY A 535 -1.62 1.08 19.42
CA GLY A 535 -1.78 2.43 18.87
C GLY A 535 -1.65 2.54 17.34
N TRP A 536 -1.85 1.45 16.59
CA TRP A 536 -1.72 1.39 15.12
C TRP A 536 -2.65 2.31 14.30
N GLY A 537 -3.37 3.26 14.90
CA GLY A 537 -4.15 4.22 14.13
C GLY A 537 -3.26 5.25 13.41
N PRO A 538 -3.77 5.91 12.36
CA PRO A 538 -3.14 7.13 11.86
C PRO A 538 -3.08 8.16 12.99
N GLY A 539 -1.87 8.62 13.31
CA GLY A 539 -1.68 9.68 14.29
C GLY A 539 -2.38 10.97 13.84
N THR A 540 -2.78 11.79 14.81
CA THR A 540 -3.45 13.06 14.54
C THR A 540 -2.50 14.03 13.83
N ARG A 541 -2.97 14.62 12.73
CA ARG A 541 -2.27 15.74 12.09
C ARG A 541 -2.12 16.87 13.12
N ALA A 542 -0.96 17.53 13.14
CA ALA A 542 -0.81 18.76 13.91
C ALA A 542 -1.87 19.77 13.48
N THR A 543 -2.75 20.18 14.40
CA THR A 543 -3.80 21.19 14.16
C THR A 543 -3.66 22.30 15.19
N ASN A 544 -3.90 23.55 14.80
CA ASN A 544 -3.83 24.73 15.67
C ASN A 544 -4.89 24.73 16.81
N ASN A 545 -5.73 23.70 16.92
CA ASN A 545 -6.91 23.66 17.81
C ASN A 545 -6.75 22.74 19.04
N ALA A 546 -5.51 22.55 19.52
CA ALA A 546 -5.17 21.68 20.66
C ALA A 546 -5.75 22.09 22.03
N GLN A 547 -6.59 23.15 22.09
CA GLN A 547 -7.21 23.61 23.33
C GLN A 547 -8.60 23.01 23.62
N ASN A 548 -9.17 22.18 22.75
CA ASN A 548 -10.50 21.61 23.00
C ASN A 548 -10.46 20.54 24.14
N PRO A 549 -11.14 20.75 25.30
CA PRO A 549 -11.03 19.87 26.48
C PRO A 549 -11.43 18.41 26.23
N LYS A 550 -12.24 18.17 25.19
CA LYS A 550 -12.69 16.82 24.81
C LYS A 550 -11.59 15.98 24.16
N VAL A 551 -10.63 16.60 23.47
CA VAL A 551 -9.51 15.89 22.81
C VAL A 551 -8.46 15.49 23.86
N LYS A 552 -8.15 16.38 24.82
CA LYS A 552 -7.21 16.08 25.91
C LYS A 552 -7.60 14.89 26.78
N LYS A 553 -8.91 14.67 27.02
CA LYS A 553 -9.39 13.50 27.78
C LYS A 553 -9.26 12.17 27.01
N ALA A 554 -9.33 12.21 25.68
CA ALA A 554 -9.20 11.02 24.84
C ALA A 554 -7.72 10.61 24.71
N ASP A 555 -6.82 11.57 24.50
CA ASP A 555 -5.38 11.32 24.37
C ASP A 555 -4.77 10.79 25.68
N LYS A 556 -5.19 11.35 26.83
CA LYS A 556 -4.68 10.91 28.14
C LYS A 556 -5.10 9.47 28.48
N LYS A 557 -6.34 9.09 28.17
CA LYS A 557 -6.82 7.70 28.29
C LYS A 557 -6.14 6.74 27.32
N ALA A 558 -5.73 7.20 26.15
CA ALA A 558 -5.01 6.39 25.19
C ALA A 558 -3.55 6.15 25.63
N GLN A 559 -2.89 7.16 26.20
CA GLN A 559 -1.53 7.03 26.74
C GLN A 559 -1.47 6.13 27.98
N GLU A 560 -2.39 6.30 28.94
CA GLU A 560 -2.44 5.46 30.14
C GLU A 560 -2.68 3.97 29.80
N LYS A 561 -3.45 3.68 28.75
CA LYS A 561 -3.64 2.31 28.24
C LYS A 561 -2.41 1.71 27.57
N VAL A 562 -1.62 2.54 26.88
CA VAL A 562 -0.40 2.10 26.19
C VAL A 562 0.70 1.79 27.21
N GLU A 563 0.78 2.56 28.30
CA GLU A 563 1.71 2.28 29.41
C GLU A 563 1.35 0.97 30.14
N GLU A 564 0.06 0.73 30.45
CA GLU A 564 -0.41 -0.53 31.05
C GLU A 564 -0.24 -1.77 30.15
N GLU A 565 -0.34 -1.62 28.82
CA GLU A 565 -0.16 -2.74 27.88
C GLU A 565 1.33 -3.05 27.61
N ASN A 566 2.20 -2.04 27.66
CA ASN A 566 3.64 -2.24 27.50
C ASN A 566 4.27 -2.94 28.70
N GLU A 567 3.82 -2.66 29.94
CA GLU A 567 4.28 -3.39 31.14
C GLU A 567 3.88 -4.89 31.10
N LYS A 568 2.79 -5.23 30.40
CA LYS A 568 2.33 -6.63 30.24
C LYS A 568 3.00 -7.39 29.10
N MET A 569 3.75 -6.70 28.22
CA MET A 569 4.46 -7.32 27.10
C MET A 569 5.95 -7.58 27.40
N SER A 570 6.47 -7.04 28.51
CA SER A 570 7.84 -7.26 28.97
C SER A 570 8.03 -8.49 29.87
N ASP A 571 6.96 -9.22 30.20
CA ASP A 571 6.97 -10.48 30.97
C ASP A 571 6.78 -11.73 30.08
#